data_AF-A0A962G722-F1
#
_entry.id   AF-A0A962G722-F1
#
_cell.length_a   1.000
_cell.length_b   1.000
_cell.length_c   1.000
_cell.angle_alpha   90.00
_cell.angle_beta   90.00
_cell.angle_gamma   90.00
#
_symmetry.space_group_name_H-M   'P 1'
#
loop_
_entity.id
_entity.type
_entity.pdbx_description
1 polymer ?
#
loop_
_entity_poly.entity_id
_entity_poly.type
_entity_poly.pdbx_seq_one_letter_code
_entity_poly.pdbx_strand_id
1 'polypeptide(L)'
;RVVGSDAQCFACDVLLLSGEFDAHAAKLDGGQVSANFIIARSAMPLSREVHARIIALVEATEAGGFVLFEDDPGIDLPGRINGFVEQLSHARRVDVAACLAFRDSPRPAIVGLCDELARFTILRVARRLQARSRNVQRATRLPGPLRAELDSILPHIPDVPAPAARAPSGLESLGSDTVQQSDGLESLGGDAGAEEAFPAADAEAAVPDYERPVATYEQESAGASRLVEALEALERAEAAVSANRYLQQRASIVRDANEIPASHGFVAGLPARVRVHIGPPDRESNALPEPFPEDALPQELDSWDLDVWLSEPTHLPQPLGAAIILHRTGNSTACTFEFTPTAAEPFNGRISVLHRGRVIQTAALRASVSASEAASANGTAPVLESVLQVKRRLADPDRRRYDLAYVLNHAATDQPVAHAMGGQRAWLSNLRVVEKTVEDINALLSGVARTARDYAGGLDSDKGKTLLRNLAELGNYLHLYLVEPQRAGAAGAARRQLFDGEFIQVVSTRSDAVVIPFEFVYEYDAPADDAVLCPHWRDALEAGHCPATCVHDETSFCPMGFWGLSKVIERHALQADLA
;
A
#
# COMPACT_ATOMS: atom_id res chain seq x y z
N ARG A 1 22.34 16.37 9.47
CA ARG A 1 21.65 16.90 10.69
C ARG A 1 22.06 16.02 11.86
N VAL A 2 22.39 16.59 13.02
CA VAL A 2 22.59 15.80 14.24
C VAL A 2 21.21 15.46 14.79
N VAL A 3 20.87 14.17 14.86
CA VAL A 3 19.59 13.71 15.42
C VAL A 3 19.73 13.71 16.94
N GLY A 4 19.06 14.66 17.61
CA GLY A 4 19.05 14.81 19.05
C GLY A 4 17.63 14.74 19.60
N SER A 5 17.34 13.65 20.31
CA SER A 5 16.35 13.42 21.38
C SER A 5 14.91 13.96 21.35
N ASP A 6 14.44 14.67 20.34
CA ASP A 6 13.03 15.12 20.30
C ASP A 6 12.22 14.39 19.22
N ALA A 7 11.03 13.94 19.63
CA ALA A 7 10.11 13.00 18.98
C ALA A 7 9.62 13.39 17.57
N GLN A 8 10.49 13.28 16.57
CA GLN A 8 10.12 13.33 15.15
C GLN A 8 10.66 12.10 14.44
N CYS A 9 9.85 11.50 13.54
CA CYS A 9 10.34 10.44 12.68
C CYS A 9 11.32 11.00 11.64
N PHE A 10 12.51 10.40 11.49
CA PHE A 10 13.53 10.81 10.54
C PHE A 10 13.82 9.71 9.51
N ALA A 11 13.59 9.98 8.23
CA ALA A 11 14.14 9.16 7.16
C ALA A 11 15.50 9.74 6.72
N CYS A 12 16.53 8.91 6.63
CA CYS A 12 17.88 9.33 6.20
C CYS A 12 18.52 8.33 5.24
N ASP A 13 19.36 8.82 4.32
CA ASP A 13 20.08 7.91 3.40
C ASP A 13 21.27 7.24 4.08
N VAL A 14 22.00 7.98 4.91
CA VAL A 14 23.14 7.48 5.67
C VAL A 14 22.98 7.84 7.14
N LEU A 15 22.96 6.83 8.00
CA LEU A 15 22.93 6.98 9.46
C LEU A 15 24.31 6.72 10.04
N LEU A 16 24.92 7.75 10.63
CA LEU A 16 26.20 7.64 11.32
C LEU A 16 25.98 7.40 12.82
N LEU A 17 26.40 6.25 13.32
CA LEU A 17 26.36 5.87 14.73
C LEU A 17 27.75 5.97 15.36
N SER A 18 27.86 6.79 16.40
CA SER A 18 29.06 6.92 17.22
C SER A 18 28.70 6.73 18.69
N GLY A 19 29.42 5.84 19.40
CA GLY A 19 29.19 5.55 20.84
C GLY A 19 28.62 4.15 21.10
N GLU A 20 28.04 3.96 22.28
CA GLU A 20 27.53 2.65 22.73
C GLU A 20 26.25 2.23 21.98
N PHE A 21 26.27 1.04 21.37
CA PHE A 21 25.17 0.54 20.55
C PHE A 21 23.86 0.35 21.32
N ASP A 22 23.89 -0.02 22.60
CA ASP A 22 22.67 -0.28 23.39
C ASP A 22 21.87 1.00 23.63
N ALA A 23 22.56 2.13 23.82
CA ALA A 23 21.95 3.44 23.96
C ALA A 23 21.33 3.94 22.64
N HIS A 24 21.86 3.48 21.49
CA HIS A 24 21.30 3.78 20.17
C HIS A 24 20.15 2.84 19.82
N ALA A 25 20.28 1.55 20.09
CA ALA A 25 19.22 0.56 19.88
C ALA A 25 17.95 0.96 20.66
N ALA A 26 18.07 1.29 21.95
CA ALA A 26 16.93 1.73 22.76
C ALA A 26 16.26 3.02 22.26
N LYS A 27 16.98 3.88 21.50
CA LYS A 27 16.40 5.07 20.86
C LYS A 27 15.75 4.76 19.52
N LEU A 28 16.19 3.69 18.85
CA LEU A 28 15.71 3.25 17.55
C LEU A 28 14.53 2.26 17.67
N ASP A 29 14.37 1.63 18.85
CA ASP A 29 13.34 0.63 19.19
C ASP A 29 11.89 1.17 19.28
N GLY A 30 11.62 2.30 18.63
CA GLY A 30 10.29 2.89 18.48
C GLY A 30 9.91 3.17 17.03
N GLY A 31 10.69 2.69 16.05
CA GLY A 31 10.44 2.89 14.62
C GLY A 31 10.58 4.36 14.15
N GLN A 32 11.25 5.20 14.95
CA GLN A 32 11.32 6.63 14.70
C GLN A 32 12.42 7.03 13.69
N VAL A 33 13.31 6.12 13.28
CA VAL A 33 14.36 6.44 12.31
C VAL A 33 14.50 5.33 11.29
N SER A 34 14.36 5.66 10.00
CA SER A 34 14.68 4.76 8.89
C SER A 34 15.95 5.21 8.19
N ALA A 35 16.79 4.24 7.78
CA ALA A 35 18.07 4.51 7.15
C ALA A 35 18.30 3.57 5.96
N ASN A 36 18.79 4.07 4.82
CA ASN A 36 19.18 3.17 3.70
C ASN A 36 20.53 2.48 3.94
N PHE A 37 21.46 3.18 4.59
CA PHE A 37 22.82 2.72 4.85
C PHE A 37 23.32 3.16 6.23
N ILE A 38 23.92 2.26 7.01
CA ILE A 38 24.41 2.56 8.37
C ILE A 38 25.94 2.60 8.37
N ILE A 39 26.53 3.60 9.00
CA ILE A 39 27.96 3.64 9.30
C ILE A 39 28.11 3.64 10.82
N ALA A 40 28.69 2.58 11.36
CA ALA A 40 28.74 2.32 12.79
C ALA A 40 30.18 2.21 13.30
N ARG A 41 30.48 2.96 14.36
CA ARG A 41 31.74 2.89 15.10
C ARG A 41 31.56 2.13 16.40
N SER A 42 32.26 1.02 16.55
CA SER A 42 32.23 0.18 17.76
C SER A 42 33.29 0.60 18.77
N ALA A 43 32.87 0.96 19.98
CA ALA A 43 33.80 1.23 21.10
C ALA A 43 34.51 -0.04 21.63
N MET A 44 34.02 -1.23 21.27
CA MET A 44 34.61 -2.53 21.63
C MET A 44 35.17 -3.23 20.39
N PRO A 45 36.13 -4.17 20.55
CA PRO A 45 36.59 -5.02 19.45
C PRO A 45 35.43 -5.75 18.78
N LEU A 46 35.52 -5.95 17.46
CA LEU A 46 34.45 -6.60 16.70
C LEU A 46 34.32 -8.06 17.11
N SER A 47 33.26 -8.36 17.86
CA SER A 47 32.89 -9.71 18.30
C SER A 47 31.59 -10.18 17.63
N ARG A 48 31.26 -11.48 17.74
CA ARG A 48 29.97 -12.00 17.27
C ARG A 48 28.78 -11.31 17.93
N GLU A 49 28.94 -10.86 19.17
CA GLU A 49 27.90 -10.15 19.91
C GLU A 49 27.66 -8.75 19.34
N VAL A 50 28.73 -8.01 19.00
CA VAL A 50 28.63 -6.72 18.31
C VAL A 50 28.00 -6.87 16.93
N HIS A 51 28.32 -7.95 16.20
CA HIS A 51 27.71 -8.25 14.91
C HIS A 51 26.19 -8.48 15.03
N ALA A 52 25.74 -9.30 15.99
CA ALA A 52 24.31 -9.52 16.23
C ALA A 52 23.57 -8.23 16.57
N ARG A 53 24.18 -7.35 17.37
CA ARG A 53 23.62 -6.03 17.73
C ARG A 53 23.46 -5.12 16.50
N ILE A 54 24.40 -5.15 15.57
CA ILE A 54 24.31 -4.40 14.31
C ILE A 54 23.22 -4.94 13.40
N ILE A 55 23.04 -6.27 13.32
CA ILE A 55 21.93 -6.85 12.55
C ILE A 55 20.58 -6.41 13.12
N ALA A 56 20.41 -6.42 14.45
CA ALA A 56 19.20 -5.90 15.08
C ALA A 56 18.96 -4.41 14.77
N LEU A 57 20.02 -3.60 14.71
CA LEU A 57 19.93 -2.18 14.29
C LEU A 57 19.55 -2.04 12.81
N VAL A 58 20.09 -2.88 11.94
CA VAL A 58 19.74 -2.92 10.51
C VAL A 58 18.26 -3.28 10.34
N GLU A 59 17.76 -4.25 11.09
CA GLU A 59 16.34 -4.62 11.10
C GLU A 59 15.46 -3.48 11.64
N ALA A 60 15.84 -2.87 12.77
CA ALA A 60 15.08 -1.78 13.38
C ALA A 60 15.03 -0.49 12.53
N THR A 61 16.03 -0.27 11.66
CA THR A 61 16.10 0.91 10.77
C THR A 61 15.73 0.59 9.32
N GLU A 62 15.38 -0.66 9.02
CA GLU A 62 15.14 -1.20 7.68
C GLU A 62 16.29 -0.98 6.68
N ALA A 63 17.53 -0.95 7.17
CA ALA A 63 18.68 -0.62 6.33
C ALA A 63 19.03 -1.72 5.33
N GLY A 64 19.36 -1.30 4.10
CA GLY A 64 19.83 -2.20 3.04
C GLY A 64 21.31 -2.58 3.20
N GLY A 65 22.03 -1.93 4.10
CA GLY A 65 23.43 -2.25 4.37
C GLY A 65 24.10 -1.42 5.45
N PHE A 66 25.30 -1.83 5.83
CA PHE A 66 26.10 -1.21 6.88
C PHE A 66 27.61 -1.29 6.64
N VAL A 67 28.34 -0.36 7.27
CA VAL A 67 29.79 -0.43 7.50
C VAL A 67 30.04 -0.38 9.00
N LEU A 68 30.81 -1.32 9.50
CA LEU A 68 31.18 -1.43 10.91
C LEU A 68 32.69 -1.42 11.05
N PHE A 69 33.22 -0.54 11.89
CA PHE A 69 34.65 -0.48 12.20
C PHE A 69 34.89 -0.18 13.69
N GLU A 70 36.06 -0.57 14.17
CA GLU A 70 36.46 -0.32 15.56
C GLU A 70 36.83 1.15 15.78
N ASP A 71 36.59 1.63 16.99
CA ASP A 71 36.99 2.95 17.42
C ASP A 71 38.53 3.07 17.44
N ASP A 72 39.06 3.73 16.40
CA ASP A 72 40.48 4.06 16.27
C ASP A 72 40.64 5.58 16.17
N PRO A 73 41.39 6.24 17.07
CA PRO A 73 41.65 7.68 16.99
C PRO A 73 42.41 8.10 15.71
N GLY A 74 43.02 7.16 14.98
CA GLY A 74 43.69 7.40 13.69
C GLY A 74 42.80 7.27 12.45
N ILE A 75 41.52 6.94 12.58
CA ILE A 75 40.63 6.83 11.42
C ILE A 75 40.15 8.22 10.94
N ASP A 76 40.52 8.59 9.71
CA ASP A 76 39.93 9.76 9.02
C ASP A 76 38.53 9.39 8.46
N LEU A 77 37.56 9.28 9.37
CA LEU A 77 36.18 8.98 9.00
C LEU A 77 35.58 10.01 8.03
N PRO A 78 35.75 11.34 8.21
CA PRO A 78 35.30 12.33 7.24
C PRO A 78 35.88 12.11 5.84
N GLY A 79 37.20 11.88 5.73
CA GLY A 79 37.85 11.60 4.44
C GLY A 79 37.35 10.33 3.78
N ARG A 80 37.08 9.27 4.56
CA ARG A 80 36.52 8.02 4.03
C ARG A 80 35.08 8.16 3.55
N ILE A 81 34.25 8.89 4.30
CA ILE A 81 32.88 9.19 3.85
C ILE A 81 32.93 10.00 2.55
N ASN A 82 33.83 10.99 2.45
CA ASN A 82 34.03 11.74 1.21
C ASN A 82 34.48 10.82 0.06
N GLY A 83 35.45 9.92 0.30
CA GLY A 83 35.88 8.94 -0.68
C GLY A 83 34.76 7.99 -1.12
N PHE A 84 33.89 7.56 -0.21
CA PHE A 84 32.70 6.76 -0.53
C PHE A 84 31.76 7.51 -1.46
N VAL A 85 31.44 8.77 -1.14
CA VAL A 85 30.58 9.63 -1.95
C VAL A 85 31.21 9.91 -3.33
N GLU A 86 32.52 10.12 -3.38
CA GLU A 86 33.28 10.29 -4.62
C GLU A 86 33.25 9.04 -5.50
N GLN A 87 33.37 7.84 -4.93
CA GLN A 87 33.23 6.61 -5.71
C GLN A 87 31.80 6.41 -6.24
N LEU A 88 30.77 6.81 -5.48
CA LEU A 88 29.39 6.80 -5.96
C LEU A 88 29.13 7.82 -7.07
N SER A 89 29.75 9.01 -7.01
CA SER A 89 29.62 10.02 -8.06
C SER A 89 30.23 9.56 -9.39
N HIS A 90 31.24 8.68 -9.32
CA HIS A 90 31.81 7.97 -10.47
C HIS A 90 30.94 6.81 -11.00
N ALA A 91 29.68 6.72 -10.59
CA ALA A 91 28.71 5.69 -10.99
C ALA A 91 29.12 4.25 -10.66
N ARG A 92 30.03 4.06 -9.70
CA ARG A 92 30.39 2.73 -9.21
C ARG A 92 29.22 2.12 -8.42
N ARG A 93 29.19 0.79 -8.37
CA ARG A 93 28.28 0.04 -7.50
C ARG A 93 28.59 0.32 -6.03
N VAL A 94 27.57 0.31 -5.18
CA VAL A 94 27.70 0.64 -3.74
C VAL A 94 28.70 -0.29 -3.05
N ASP A 95 28.73 -1.57 -3.41
CA ASP A 95 29.70 -2.54 -2.88
C ASP A 95 31.15 -2.17 -3.22
N VAL A 96 31.42 -1.77 -4.45
CA VAL A 96 32.74 -1.32 -4.89
C VAL A 96 33.11 0.00 -4.22
N ALA A 97 32.19 0.95 -4.15
CA ALA A 97 32.42 2.24 -3.52
C ALA A 97 32.76 2.08 -2.02
N ALA A 98 32.00 1.26 -1.29
CA ALA A 98 32.24 1.00 0.13
C ALA A 98 33.59 0.28 0.34
N CYS A 99 33.89 -0.75 -0.46
CA CYS A 99 35.16 -1.45 -0.37
C CYS A 99 36.35 -0.50 -0.58
N LEU A 100 36.30 0.38 -1.59
CA LEU A 100 37.38 1.33 -1.88
C LEU A 100 37.54 2.38 -0.78
N ALA A 101 36.44 2.95 -0.28
CA ALA A 101 36.47 3.98 0.75
C ALA A 101 37.05 3.50 2.09
N PHE A 102 36.82 2.23 2.43
CA PHE A 102 37.21 1.67 3.73
C PHE A 102 38.41 0.70 3.66
N ARG A 103 39.00 0.48 2.47
CA ARG A 103 40.11 -0.45 2.23
C ARG A 103 41.32 -0.20 3.13
N ASP A 104 41.80 1.03 3.19
CA ASP A 104 43.06 1.38 3.85
C ASP A 104 42.87 1.74 5.32
N SER A 105 41.83 1.23 5.97
CA SER A 105 41.52 1.50 7.37
C SER A 105 42.58 0.87 8.28
N PRO A 106 43.02 1.53 9.37
CA PRO A 106 44.01 0.98 10.28
C PRO A 106 43.62 -0.40 10.85
N ARG A 107 42.31 -0.63 10.96
CA ARG A 107 41.70 -1.91 11.31
C ARG A 107 40.66 -2.30 10.25
N PRO A 108 40.43 -3.60 10.02
CA PRO A 108 39.48 -4.06 9.02
C PRO A 108 38.05 -3.58 9.33
N ALA A 109 37.40 -2.98 8.34
CA ALA A 109 35.98 -2.68 8.39
C ALA A 109 35.17 -3.87 7.87
N ILE A 110 34.01 -4.13 8.48
CA ILE A 110 33.04 -5.10 8.00
C ILE A 110 31.99 -4.33 7.20
N VAL A 111 31.80 -4.70 5.94
CA VAL A 111 30.77 -4.14 5.06
C VAL A 111 29.72 -5.24 4.81
N GLY A 112 28.47 -4.97 5.18
CA GLY A 112 27.33 -5.85 4.90
C GLY A 112 26.34 -5.14 3.98
N LEU A 113 25.93 -5.77 2.89
CA LEU A 113 25.01 -5.20 1.91
C LEU A 113 24.00 -6.25 1.46
N CYS A 114 22.74 -5.87 1.30
CA CYS A 114 21.78 -6.68 0.58
C CYS A 114 22.07 -6.66 -0.93
N ASP A 115 21.58 -7.67 -1.66
CA ASP A 115 21.81 -7.80 -3.11
C ASP A 115 21.36 -6.58 -3.91
N GLU A 116 20.25 -5.96 -3.51
CA GLU A 116 19.72 -4.78 -4.20
C GLU A 116 20.62 -3.56 -4.01
N LEU A 117 21.05 -3.29 -2.76
CA LEU A 117 21.90 -2.16 -2.45
C LEU A 117 23.31 -2.37 -3.06
N ALA A 118 23.86 -3.57 -2.97
CA ALA A 118 25.16 -3.91 -3.54
C ALA A 118 25.22 -3.63 -5.05
N ARG A 119 24.13 -3.85 -5.80
CA ARG A 119 24.06 -3.63 -7.25
C ARG A 119 23.59 -2.22 -7.64
N PHE A 120 23.26 -1.37 -6.67
CA PHE A 120 22.77 -0.03 -6.94
C PHE A 120 23.85 0.84 -7.60
N THR A 121 23.46 1.60 -8.62
CA THR A 121 24.31 2.59 -9.32
C THR A 121 23.50 3.85 -9.57
N ILE A 122 24.18 5.01 -9.59
CA ILE A 122 23.54 6.30 -9.87
C ILE A 122 22.93 6.36 -11.29
N LEU A 123 23.41 5.52 -12.22
CA LEU A 123 22.82 5.36 -13.55
C LEU A 123 21.38 4.83 -13.52
N ARG A 124 21.02 3.99 -12.54
CA ARG A 124 19.65 3.50 -12.38
C ARG A 124 18.69 4.67 -12.08
N VAL A 125 19.14 5.63 -11.27
CA VAL A 125 18.41 6.86 -10.97
C VAL A 125 18.28 7.73 -12.22
N ALA A 126 19.39 7.96 -12.93
CA ALA A 126 19.39 8.79 -14.12
C ALA A 126 18.47 8.24 -15.24
N ARG A 127 18.47 6.91 -15.44
CA ARG A 127 17.53 6.24 -16.37
C ARG A 127 16.07 6.38 -15.94
N ARG A 128 15.77 6.28 -14.63
CA ARG A 128 14.42 6.49 -14.10
C ARG A 128 13.95 7.93 -14.33
N LEU A 129 14.80 8.93 -14.09
CA LEU A 129 14.48 10.34 -14.34
C LEU A 129 14.22 10.60 -15.83
N GLN A 130 15.04 10.04 -16.72
CA GLN A 130 14.84 10.16 -18.17
C GLN A 130 13.52 9.54 -18.64
N ALA A 131 13.15 8.36 -18.11
CA ALA A 131 11.87 7.72 -18.40
C ALA A 131 10.67 8.56 -17.91
N ARG A 132 10.74 9.08 -16.67
CA ARG A 132 9.71 9.95 -16.10
C ARG A 132 9.52 11.22 -16.92
N SER A 133 10.61 11.89 -17.30
CA SER A 133 10.51 13.09 -18.14
C SER A 133 9.85 12.84 -19.49
N ARG A 134 10.21 11.75 -20.19
CA ARG A 134 9.57 11.39 -21.46
C ARG A 134 8.04 11.28 -21.30
N ASN A 135 7.55 10.81 -20.15
CA ASN A 135 6.12 10.74 -19.86
C ASN A 135 5.49 12.12 -19.61
N VAL A 136 6.16 12.99 -18.83
CA VAL A 136 5.70 14.35 -18.54
C VAL A 136 5.66 15.21 -19.81
N GLN A 137 6.68 15.11 -20.66
CA GLN A 137 6.77 15.88 -21.90
C GLN A 137 5.69 15.53 -22.91
N ARG A 138 5.22 14.26 -22.91
CA ARG A 138 4.06 13.81 -23.69
C ARG A 138 2.73 14.40 -23.22
N ALA A 139 2.67 15.01 -22.04
CA ALA A 139 1.47 15.69 -21.58
C ALA A 139 1.18 16.92 -22.44
N THR A 140 -0.06 16.98 -22.97
CA THR A 140 -0.50 18.02 -23.92
C THR A 140 -0.48 19.44 -23.34
N ARG A 141 -0.44 19.58 -22.00
CA ARG A 141 -0.54 20.87 -21.28
C ARG A 141 0.71 21.27 -20.49
N LEU A 142 1.86 20.61 -20.69
CA LEU A 142 3.10 21.04 -20.01
C LEU A 142 3.45 22.48 -20.44
N PRO A 143 3.58 23.45 -19.51
CA PRO A 143 3.94 24.82 -19.84
C PRO A 143 5.29 24.88 -20.58
N GLY A 144 5.37 25.70 -21.63
CA GLY A 144 6.57 25.85 -22.45
C GLY A 144 7.87 26.08 -21.66
N PRO A 145 7.89 26.95 -20.63
CA PRO A 145 9.07 27.15 -19.78
C PRO A 145 9.54 25.89 -19.05
N LEU A 146 8.61 25.11 -18.49
CA LEU A 146 8.92 23.85 -17.79
C LEU A 146 9.42 22.77 -18.75
N ARG A 147 8.87 22.75 -19.98
CA ARG A 147 9.36 21.84 -21.04
C ARG A 147 10.81 22.14 -21.41
N ALA A 148 11.15 23.42 -21.62
CA ALA A 148 12.50 23.85 -21.94
C ALA A 148 13.49 23.61 -20.79
N GLU A 149 13.06 23.81 -19.54
CA GLU A 149 13.83 23.50 -18.34
C GLU A 149 14.18 21.99 -18.29
N LEU A 150 13.20 21.10 -18.45
CA LEU A 150 13.45 19.66 -18.49
C LEU A 150 14.42 19.24 -19.59
N ASP A 151 14.23 19.75 -20.81
CA ASP A 151 15.13 19.45 -21.94
C ASP A 151 16.58 19.89 -21.67
N SER A 152 16.77 20.95 -20.89
CA SER A 152 18.08 21.51 -20.59
C SER A 152 18.81 20.80 -19.44
N ILE A 153 18.08 20.27 -18.46
CA ILE A 153 18.67 19.73 -17.21
C ILE A 153 18.84 18.21 -17.27
N LEU A 154 18.01 17.49 -18.03
CA LEU A 154 18.05 16.03 -18.02
C LEU A 154 19.29 15.45 -18.72
N PRO A 155 19.98 14.49 -18.08
CA PRO A 155 21.12 13.84 -18.70
C PRO A 155 20.69 13.06 -19.95
N HIS A 156 21.35 13.33 -21.07
CA HIS A 156 21.19 12.56 -22.29
C HIS A 156 21.95 11.24 -22.16
N ILE A 157 21.27 10.19 -21.69
CA ILE A 157 21.81 8.84 -21.69
C ILE A 157 21.45 8.21 -23.05
N PRO A 158 22.44 7.76 -23.85
CA PRO A 158 22.16 7.01 -25.07
C PRO A 158 21.34 5.76 -24.73
N ASP A 159 20.28 5.49 -25.49
CA ASP A 159 19.54 4.24 -25.35
C ASP A 159 20.52 3.08 -25.68
N VAL A 160 20.94 2.34 -24.66
CA VAL A 160 21.70 1.10 -24.87
C VAL A 160 20.69 0.10 -25.43
N PRO A 161 20.90 -0.48 -26.63
CA PRO A 161 20.03 -1.52 -27.14
C PRO A 161 19.94 -2.63 -26.08
N ALA A 162 18.72 -3.11 -25.82
CA ALA A 162 18.49 -4.22 -24.91
C ALA A 162 19.53 -5.32 -25.17
N PRO A 163 20.21 -5.86 -24.14
CA PRO A 163 21.18 -6.93 -24.37
C PRO A 163 20.46 -8.03 -25.16
N ALA A 164 20.98 -8.30 -26.37
CA ALA A 164 20.49 -9.41 -27.18
C ALA A 164 20.49 -10.65 -26.27
N ALA A 165 19.34 -11.33 -26.20
CA ALA A 165 19.15 -12.51 -25.38
C ALA A 165 20.39 -13.41 -25.54
N ARG A 166 21.20 -13.51 -24.48
CA ARG A 166 22.31 -14.47 -24.48
C ARG A 166 21.67 -15.83 -24.63
N ALA A 167 22.06 -16.53 -25.70
CA ALA A 167 21.75 -17.94 -25.86
C ALA A 167 22.18 -18.67 -24.56
N PRO A 168 21.41 -19.66 -24.10
CA PRO A 168 21.75 -20.40 -22.89
C PRO A 168 23.12 -21.06 -23.11
N SER A 169 24.14 -20.56 -22.43
CA SER A 169 25.42 -21.24 -22.33
C SER A 169 25.20 -22.46 -21.43
N GLY A 170 25.11 -23.62 -22.06
CA GLY A 170 25.03 -24.90 -21.38
C GLY A 170 26.19 -25.10 -20.43
N LEU A 171 25.88 -25.16 -19.14
CA LEU A 171 26.60 -25.93 -18.15
C LEU A 171 25.51 -26.52 -17.26
N GLU A 172 25.06 -27.69 -17.71
CA GLU A 172 24.04 -28.49 -17.06
C GLU A 172 24.49 -28.87 -15.65
N SER A 173 23.54 -28.68 -14.73
CA SER A 173 23.31 -29.47 -13.53
C SER A 173 23.65 -30.95 -13.76
N LEU A 174 24.77 -31.41 -13.21
CA LEU A 174 24.98 -32.83 -12.92
C LEU A 174 24.57 -33.07 -11.47
N GLY A 175 23.35 -33.56 -11.29
CA GLY A 175 22.98 -34.33 -10.12
C GLY A 175 23.00 -35.81 -10.48
N SER A 176 23.68 -36.64 -9.68
CA SER A 176 23.21 -38.01 -9.43
C SER A 176 23.88 -38.58 -8.18
N ASP A 177 23.05 -38.97 -7.22
CA ASP A 177 23.38 -39.93 -6.17
C ASP A 177 23.71 -41.31 -6.78
N THR A 178 24.79 -41.96 -6.32
CA THR A 178 24.79 -43.25 -5.57
C THR A 178 26.11 -44.06 -5.70
N VAL A 179 26.42 -44.72 -4.57
CA VAL A 179 27.26 -45.93 -4.34
C VAL A 179 28.70 -45.74 -3.81
N GLN A 180 28.80 -45.83 -2.48
CA GLN A 180 29.74 -46.62 -1.65
C GLN A 180 31.14 -46.97 -2.19
N GLN A 181 32.23 -46.61 -1.49
CA GLN A 181 32.97 -47.49 -0.54
C GLN A 181 34.29 -46.87 -0.06
N SER A 182 34.57 -47.14 1.22
CA SER A 182 35.86 -47.38 1.89
C SER A 182 36.93 -46.29 2.02
N ASP A 183 37.14 -45.97 3.29
CA ASP A 183 38.42 -45.99 4.01
C ASP A 183 39.40 -44.83 3.83
N GLY A 184 39.84 -44.37 5.01
CA GLY A 184 40.62 -43.17 5.15
C GLY A 184 42.10 -43.37 4.89
N LEU A 185 42.79 -42.24 4.85
CA LEU A 185 44.14 -42.12 5.35
C LEU A 185 44.41 -40.67 5.69
N GLU A 186 44.78 -40.50 6.95
CA GLU A 186 45.34 -39.31 7.55
C GLU A 186 46.66 -38.91 6.84
N SER A 187 47.05 -37.66 7.09
CA SER A 187 48.36 -37.32 7.66
C SER A 187 49.42 -36.65 6.76
N LEU A 188 50.07 -35.67 7.42
CA LEU A 188 51.40 -35.07 7.21
C LEU A 188 51.50 -33.99 6.12
N GLY A 189 51.91 -32.74 6.39
CA GLY A 189 53.16 -32.36 7.08
C GLY A 189 54.32 -32.64 6.12
N GLY A 190 55.21 -31.74 5.71
CA GLY A 190 55.70 -30.44 6.16
C GLY A 190 57.03 -30.19 5.42
N ASP A 191 57.55 -28.97 5.55
CA ASP A 191 58.93 -28.54 5.27
C ASP A 191 59.48 -28.42 3.83
N ALA A 192 59.54 -27.15 3.41
CA ALA A 192 60.75 -26.34 3.24
C ALA A 192 61.85 -26.80 2.26
N GLY A 193 61.96 -26.02 1.18
CA GLY A 193 63.19 -25.79 0.43
C GLY A 193 63.21 -24.35 -0.09
N ALA A 194 64.13 -23.53 0.44
CA ALA A 194 64.53 -22.21 -0.07
C ALA A 194 65.09 -22.35 -1.51
N GLU A 195 65.21 -21.35 -2.38
CA GLU A 195 65.33 -19.90 -2.26
C GLU A 195 65.26 -19.38 -3.72
N GLU A 196 64.42 -18.41 -4.06
CA GLU A 196 64.73 -17.49 -5.17
C GLU A 196 63.87 -16.21 -5.02
N ALA A 197 64.60 -15.09 -4.96
CA ALA A 197 64.10 -13.78 -4.60
C ALA A 197 63.09 -13.22 -5.62
N PHE A 198 61.91 -12.82 -5.13
CA PHE A 198 61.04 -11.88 -5.83
C PHE A 198 61.24 -10.47 -5.26
N PRO A 199 61.41 -9.45 -6.10
CA PRO A 199 61.75 -8.11 -5.64
C PRO A 199 60.57 -7.52 -4.87
N ALA A 200 60.89 -6.80 -3.79
CA ALA A 200 60.00 -5.80 -3.23
C ALA A 200 59.73 -4.75 -4.33
N ALA A 201 58.56 -4.85 -4.94
CA ALA A 201 57.99 -3.80 -5.77
C ALA A 201 56.67 -3.41 -5.11
N ASP A 202 56.60 -2.15 -4.69
CA ASP A 202 55.38 -1.46 -4.32
C ASP A 202 54.33 -1.66 -5.43
N ALA A 203 53.47 -2.65 -5.25
CA ALA A 203 52.29 -2.85 -6.07
C ALA A 203 51.09 -2.46 -5.23
N GLU A 204 50.69 -1.19 -5.32
CA GLU A 204 49.30 -0.81 -5.11
C GLU A 204 48.46 -1.80 -5.91
N ALA A 205 47.81 -2.74 -5.22
CA ALA A 205 46.90 -3.67 -5.88
C ALA A 205 45.72 -2.84 -6.39
N ALA A 206 45.82 -2.41 -7.64
CA ALA A 206 44.77 -1.72 -8.38
C ALA A 206 43.57 -2.66 -8.46
N VAL A 207 42.47 -2.29 -7.79
CA VAL A 207 41.19 -2.97 -7.96
C VAL A 207 40.81 -2.82 -9.44
N PRO A 208 40.54 -3.92 -10.17
CA PRO A 208 40.25 -3.83 -11.60
C PRO A 208 39.06 -2.91 -11.87
N ASP A 209 39.23 -1.95 -12.78
CA ASP A 209 38.23 -0.93 -13.13
C ASP A 209 37.19 -1.52 -14.09
N TYR A 210 36.34 -2.44 -13.63
CA TYR A 210 35.45 -3.19 -14.53
C TYR A 210 34.18 -2.44 -14.98
N GLU A 211 33.86 -1.26 -14.43
CA GLU A 211 32.59 -0.57 -14.71
C GLU A 211 32.73 0.96 -14.60
N ARG A 212 33.63 1.60 -15.35
CA ARG A 212 33.54 3.05 -15.61
C ARG A 212 32.73 3.29 -16.87
N PRO A 213 31.38 3.42 -16.80
CA PRO A 213 30.61 3.91 -17.93
C PRO A 213 31.07 5.33 -18.25
N VAL A 214 31.32 5.62 -19.53
CA VAL A 214 31.67 6.95 -20.03
C VAL A 214 30.45 7.87 -19.88
N ALA A 215 30.18 8.32 -18.67
CA ALA A 215 29.37 9.50 -18.42
C ALA A 215 30.37 10.67 -18.37
N THR A 216 30.34 11.51 -19.38
CA THR A 216 31.18 12.71 -19.47
C THR A 216 30.68 13.71 -18.42
N TYR A 217 31.21 13.62 -17.20
CA TYR A 217 30.99 14.64 -16.19
C TYR A 217 31.99 15.78 -16.45
N GLU A 218 31.49 17.01 -16.62
CA GLU A 218 32.35 18.18 -16.85
C GLU A 218 33.16 18.57 -15.60
N GLN A 219 32.68 18.20 -14.40
CA GLN A 219 33.36 18.30 -13.09
C GLN A 219 32.86 17.21 -12.12
N GLU A 220 33.70 16.81 -11.16
CA GLU A 220 33.53 15.66 -10.25
C GLU A 220 32.29 15.72 -9.33
N SER A 221 31.82 16.92 -8.99
CA SER A 221 30.61 17.17 -8.20
C SER A 221 29.37 17.50 -9.04
N ALA A 222 29.52 17.81 -10.33
CA ALA A 222 28.44 18.31 -11.17
C ALA A 222 27.39 17.24 -11.54
N GLY A 223 27.78 15.97 -11.56
CA GLY A 223 26.91 14.85 -11.95
C GLY A 223 25.75 14.61 -10.98
N ALA A 224 26.04 14.55 -9.67
CA ALA A 224 25.02 14.34 -8.65
C ALA A 224 24.12 15.58 -8.47
N SER A 225 24.70 16.78 -8.49
CA SER A 225 23.93 18.03 -8.41
C SER A 225 22.96 18.18 -9.58
N ARG A 226 23.39 17.90 -10.83
CA ARG A 226 22.50 17.90 -11.99
C ARG A 226 21.36 16.88 -11.90
N LEU A 227 21.57 15.73 -11.25
CA LEU A 227 20.50 14.74 -11.05
C LEU A 227 19.47 15.20 -10.01
N VAL A 228 19.91 15.90 -8.96
CA VAL A 228 19.01 16.53 -7.99
C VAL A 228 18.21 17.66 -8.66
N GLU A 229 18.88 18.54 -9.40
CA GLU A 229 18.21 19.60 -10.19
C GLU A 229 17.21 19.01 -11.20
N ALA A 230 17.58 17.92 -11.87
CA ALA A 230 16.70 17.20 -12.81
C ALA A 230 15.48 16.61 -12.09
N LEU A 231 15.66 16.04 -10.90
CA LEU A 231 14.57 15.51 -10.09
C LEU A 231 13.63 16.64 -9.65
N GLU A 232 14.15 17.74 -9.12
CA GLU A 232 13.33 18.88 -8.68
C GLU A 232 12.56 19.54 -9.84
N ALA A 233 13.21 19.72 -10.99
CA ALA A 233 12.56 20.25 -12.19
C ALA A 233 11.46 19.32 -12.70
N LEU A 234 11.70 18.00 -12.62
CA LEU A 234 10.74 16.98 -12.96
C LEU A 234 9.57 16.95 -11.98
N GLU A 235 9.80 17.06 -10.68
CA GLU A 235 8.74 17.16 -9.67
C GLU A 235 7.88 18.41 -9.88
N ARG A 236 8.47 19.56 -10.20
CA ARG A 236 7.72 20.78 -10.57
C ARG A 236 6.86 20.57 -11.81
N ALA A 237 7.41 19.92 -12.82
CA ALA A 237 6.70 19.64 -14.06
C ALA A 237 5.59 18.59 -13.88
N GLU A 238 5.84 17.55 -13.09
CA GLU A 238 4.87 16.52 -12.71
C GLU A 238 3.74 17.15 -11.90
N ALA A 239 4.02 17.97 -10.89
CA ALA A 239 3.02 18.67 -10.09
C ALA A 239 2.16 19.61 -10.94
N ALA A 240 2.75 20.30 -11.92
CA ALA A 240 2.01 21.15 -12.85
C ALA A 240 1.06 20.35 -13.77
N VAL A 241 1.35 19.07 -14.02
CA VAL A 241 0.54 18.17 -14.84
C VAL A 241 -0.45 17.34 -14.01
N SER A 242 -0.09 16.93 -12.79
CA SER A 242 -0.88 16.04 -11.92
C SER A 242 -1.95 16.77 -11.11
N ALA A 243 -1.76 18.05 -10.78
CA ALA A 243 -2.66 18.81 -9.89
C ALA A 243 -4.10 19.02 -10.42
N ASN A 244 -4.46 18.51 -11.59
CA ASN A 244 -5.76 18.73 -12.23
C ASN A 244 -6.29 17.49 -12.95
N ARG A 245 -6.18 16.30 -12.35
CA ARG A 245 -6.86 15.10 -12.86
C ARG A 245 -8.15 14.87 -12.08
N TYR A 246 -9.19 14.44 -12.79
CA TYR A 246 -10.54 14.28 -12.29
C TYR A 246 -11.05 12.90 -12.68
N LEU A 247 -11.89 12.31 -11.84
CA LEU A 247 -12.68 11.14 -12.23
C LEU A 247 -13.73 11.59 -13.25
N GLN A 248 -13.76 10.90 -14.39
CA GLN A 248 -14.56 11.28 -15.55
C GLN A 248 -15.31 10.08 -16.10
N GLN A 249 -16.50 10.35 -16.65
CA GLN A 249 -17.29 9.36 -17.36
C GLN A 249 -17.79 9.87 -18.71
N ARG A 250 -17.95 8.93 -19.64
CA ARG A 250 -18.70 9.12 -20.89
C ARG A 250 -19.70 7.98 -21.05
N ALA A 251 -20.96 8.34 -21.24
CA ALA A 251 -22.06 7.39 -21.35
C ALA A 251 -22.65 7.36 -22.76
N SER A 252 -23.03 6.16 -23.20
CA SER A 252 -23.65 5.90 -24.49
C SER A 252 -24.70 4.79 -24.40
N ILE A 253 -25.62 4.77 -25.37
CA ILE A 253 -26.57 3.69 -25.61
C ILE A 253 -26.17 2.97 -26.91
N VAL A 254 -26.40 1.66 -26.96
CA VAL A 254 -26.12 0.83 -28.14
C VAL A 254 -27.43 0.52 -28.85
N ARG A 255 -27.54 0.92 -30.12
CA ARG A 255 -28.71 0.67 -30.98
C ARG A 255 -28.25 0.17 -32.34
N ASP A 256 -28.78 -0.96 -32.77
CA ASP A 256 -28.43 -1.58 -34.07
C ASP A 256 -26.90 -1.66 -34.28
N ALA A 257 -26.18 -2.06 -33.23
CA ALA A 257 -24.72 -2.11 -33.14
C ALA A 257 -23.98 -0.75 -33.25
N ASN A 258 -24.69 0.38 -33.32
CA ASN A 258 -24.12 1.71 -33.26
C ASN A 258 -24.14 2.26 -31.82
N GLU A 259 -23.06 2.94 -31.45
CA GLU A 259 -22.93 3.59 -30.16
C GLU A 259 -23.30 5.07 -30.27
N ILE A 260 -24.29 5.49 -29.49
CA ILE A 260 -24.88 6.84 -29.54
C ILE A 260 -24.69 7.48 -28.16
N PRO A 261 -24.22 8.73 -28.06
CA PRO A 261 -24.12 9.43 -26.79
C PRO A 261 -25.46 9.43 -26.03
N ALA A 262 -25.41 9.13 -24.73
CA ALA A 262 -26.58 9.12 -23.85
C ALA A 262 -26.99 10.55 -23.44
N SER A 263 -27.12 11.47 -24.40
CA SER A 263 -27.33 12.91 -24.15
C SER A 263 -28.63 13.23 -23.42
N HIS A 264 -29.58 12.31 -23.41
CA HIS A 264 -30.86 12.46 -22.71
C HIS A 264 -31.16 11.30 -21.75
N GLY A 265 -30.09 10.70 -21.21
CA GLY A 265 -30.17 9.59 -20.27
C GLY A 265 -30.15 8.22 -20.96
N PHE A 266 -30.52 7.19 -20.20
CA PHE A 266 -30.60 5.82 -20.68
C PHE A 266 -32.02 5.45 -21.10
N VAL A 267 -32.16 4.32 -21.81
CA VAL A 267 -33.45 3.81 -22.26
C VAL A 267 -33.60 2.37 -21.78
N ALA A 268 -34.74 2.08 -21.15
CA ALA A 268 -35.04 0.74 -20.66
C ALA A 268 -35.03 -0.27 -21.81
N GLY A 269 -34.35 -1.40 -21.61
CA GLY A 269 -34.20 -2.47 -22.61
C GLY A 269 -33.10 -2.27 -23.65
N LEU A 270 -32.48 -1.08 -23.73
CA LEU A 270 -31.32 -0.85 -24.60
C LEU A 270 -30.00 -0.99 -23.82
N PRO A 271 -28.97 -1.64 -24.37
CA PRO A 271 -27.66 -1.69 -23.72
C PRO A 271 -27.06 -0.29 -23.56
N ALA A 272 -26.56 0.00 -22.37
CA ALA A 272 -25.84 1.20 -22.01
C ALA A 272 -24.37 0.87 -21.76
N ARG A 273 -23.50 1.82 -22.10
CA ARG A 273 -22.07 1.77 -21.79
C ARG A 273 -21.67 3.01 -21.02
N VAL A 274 -20.90 2.81 -19.97
CA VAL A 274 -20.29 3.90 -19.18
C VAL A 274 -18.79 3.69 -19.15
N ARG A 275 -18.07 4.54 -19.87
CA ARG A 275 -16.60 4.53 -19.89
C ARG A 275 -16.09 5.47 -18.80
N VAL A 276 -15.19 4.97 -17.94
CA VAL A 276 -14.65 5.69 -16.80
C VAL A 276 -13.12 5.78 -16.90
N HIS A 277 -12.56 6.93 -16.56
CA HIS A 277 -11.11 7.14 -16.44
C HIS A 277 -10.79 8.31 -15.51
N ILE A 278 -9.52 8.44 -15.13
CA ILE A 278 -8.98 9.56 -14.36
C ILE A 278 -7.99 10.32 -15.24
N GLY A 279 -8.19 11.63 -15.38
CA GLY A 279 -7.33 12.44 -16.23
C GLY A 279 -7.72 13.92 -16.22
N PRO A 280 -7.01 14.79 -16.97
CA PRO A 280 -7.39 16.17 -17.13
C PRO A 280 -8.80 16.31 -17.74
N PRO A 281 -9.54 17.41 -17.48
CA PRO A 281 -10.89 17.58 -17.99
C PRO A 281 -10.97 17.43 -19.51
N ASP A 282 -11.78 16.47 -19.95
CA ASP A 282 -12.11 16.19 -21.33
C ASP A 282 -13.47 16.82 -21.67
N ARG A 283 -13.57 17.50 -22.82
CA ARG A 283 -14.79 18.20 -23.25
C ARG A 283 -15.93 17.25 -23.60
N GLU A 284 -15.62 16.01 -23.95
CA GLU A 284 -16.61 14.99 -24.31
C GLU A 284 -17.00 14.11 -23.11
N SER A 285 -16.42 14.36 -21.95
CA SER A 285 -16.67 13.61 -20.73
C SER A 285 -17.29 14.52 -19.67
N ASN A 286 -18.11 13.93 -18.81
CA ASN A 286 -18.56 14.58 -17.60
C ASN A 286 -17.56 14.25 -16.47
N ALA A 287 -17.07 15.27 -15.79
CA ALA A 287 -16.06 15.16 -14.75
C ALA A 287 -16.66 15.51 -13.38
N LEU A 288 -16.13 14.91 -12.31
CA LEU A 288 -16.31 15.47 -10.99
C LEU A 288 -15.72 16.90 -10.92
N PRO A 289 -16.32 17.79 -10.12
CA PRO A 289 -15.80 19.15 -9.94
C PRO A 289 -14.52 19.19 -9.09
N GLU A 290 -14.31 18.21 -8.20
CA GLU A 290 -13.10 18.12 -7.39
C GLU A 290 -12.05 17.20 -8.02
N PRO A 291 -10.75 17.52 -7.89
CA PRO A 291 -9.68 16.68 -8.40
C PRO A 291 -9.65 15.33 -7.68
N PHE A 292 -9.14 14.31 -8.38
CA PHE A 292 -8.86 13.01 -7.81
C PHE A 292 -7.77 13.16 -6.73
N PRO A 293 -7.95 12.61 -5.52
CA PRO A 293 -7.02 12.82 -4.40
C PRO A 293 -5.79 11.92 -4.54
N GLU A 294 -4.90 12.28 -5.46
CA GLU A 294 -3.65 11.56 -5.72
C GLU A 294 -2.67 11.62 -4.55
N ASP A 295 -2.74 12.68 -3.75
CA ASP A 295 -1.97 12.86 -2.53
C ASP A 295 -2.32 11.82 -1.45
N ALA A 296 -3.51 11.20 -1.58
CA ALA A 296 -3.90 10.07 -0.75
C ALA A 296 -3.07 8.82 -1.11
N LEU A 297 -2.61 8.65 -2.34
CA LEU A 297 -1.89 7.45 -2.80
C LEU A 297 -0.43 7.38 -2.30
N PRO A 298 0.20 6.19 -2.24
CA PRO A 298 1.64 6.08 -1.94
C PRO A 298 2.48 6.81 -2.98
N GLN A 299 3.26 7.79 -2.54
CA GLN A 299 3.95 8.71 -3.44
C GLN A 299 5.24 8.14 -4.02
N GLU A 300 5.65 6.93 -3.65
CA GLU A 300 6.89 6.27 -4.08
C GLU A 300 6.69 5.46 -5.38
N LEU A 301 5.44 5.18 -5.76
CA LEU A 301 5.08 4.33 -6.91
C LEU A 301 4.97 5.13 -8.22
N ASP A 302 5.49 4.56 -9.32
CA ASP A 302 5.42 5.16 -10.66
C ASP A 302 4.03 5.01 -11.32
N SER A 303 3.21 4.10 -10.80
CA SER A 303 1.81 3.89 -11.16
C SER A 303 1.05 3.19 -10.04
N TRP A 304 -0.27 3.34 -10.04
CA TRP A 304 -1.19 2.72 -9.11
C TRP A 304 -2.23 1.89 -9.87
N ASP A 305 -2.40 0.64 -9.45
CA ASP A 305 -3.49 -0.21 -9.90
C ASP A 305 -4.73 0.12 -9.08
N LEU A 306 -5.77 0.62 -9.75
CA LEU A 306 -7.01 1.03 -9.11
C LEU A 306 -8.15 0.12 -9.54
N ASP A 307 -8.87 -0.41 -8.56
CA ASP A 307 -10.13 -1.12 -8.80
C ASP A 307 -11.26 -0.09 -8.90
N VAL A 308 -12.12 -0.23 -9.89
CA VAL A 308 -13.28 0.65 -10.13
C VAL A 308 -14.54 -0.21 -10.13
N TRP A 309 -15.48 0.13 -9.24
CA TRP A 309 -16.74 -0.57 -9.10
C TRP A 309 -17.92 0.33 -9.43
N LEU A 310 -18.81 -0.12 -10.32
CA LEU A 310 -20.13 0.46 -10.56
C LEU A 310 -21.19 -0.41 -9.87
N SER A 311 -22.00 0.21 -9.02
CA SER A 311 -23.06 -0.48 -8.25
C SER A 311 -24.34 0.35 -8.26
N GLU A 312 -25.49 -0.29 -8.48
CA GLU A 312 -26.78 0.40 -8.54
C GLU A 312 -27.91 -0.61 -8.23
N PRO A 313 -28.79 -0.37 -7.24
CA PRO A 313 -29.74 -1.38 -6.75
C PRO A 313 -30.87 -1.75 -7.72
N THR A 314 -31.32 -0.82 -8.56
CA THR A 314 -32.57 -1.00 -9.34
C THR A 314 -32.34 -1.75 -10.66
N HIS A 315 -31.25 -1.44 -11.34
CA HIS A 315 -30.92 -1.88 -12.68
C HIS A 315 -29.72 -2.84 -12.72
N LEU A 316 -28.86 -2.85 -11.69
CA LEU A 316 -27.72 -3.76 -11.60
C LEU A 316 -27.92 -4.80 -10.50
N PRO A 317 -28.31 -6.05 -10.84
CA PRO A 317 -28.49 -7.10 -9.83
C PRO A 317 -27.17 -7.48 -9.12
N GLN A 318 -26.04 -7.24 -9.79
CA GLN A 318 -24.71 -7.40 -9.23
C GLN A 318 -23.84 -6.19 -9.61
N PRO A 319 -22.97 -5.72 -8.71
CA PRO A 319 -21.98 -4.70 -9.05
C PRO A 319 -21.06 -5.14 -10.18
N LEU A 320 -20.64 -4.19 -11.02
CA LEU A 320 -19.69 -4.39 -12.10
C LEU A 320 -18.32 -3.87 -11.68
N GLY A 321 -17.29 -4.68 -11.83
CA GLY A 321 -15.91 -4.35 -11.47
C GLY A 321 -14.98 -4.33 -12.66
N ALA A 322 -14.04 -3.38 -12.67
CA ALA A 322 -12.97 -3.28 -13.64
C ALA A 322 -11.73 -2.65 -12.99
N ALA A 323 -10.60 -2.61 -13.71
CA ALA A 323 -9.38 -1.98 -13.23
C ALA A 323 -8.92 -0.87 -14.18
N ILE A 324 -8.30 0.16 -13.61
CA ILE A 324 -7.57 1.19 -14.34
C ILE A 324 -6.15 1.33 -13.76
N ILE A 325 -5.19 1.66 -14.61
CA ILE A 325 -3.82 1.96 -14.22
C ILE A 325 -3.67 3.47 -14.25
N LEU A 326 -3.45 4.08 -13.09
CA LEU A 326 -3.15 5.50 -12.97
C LEU A 326 -1.63 5.67 -12.92
N HIS A 327 -1.03 6.27 -13.94
CA HIS A 327 0.39 6.65 -13.89
C HIS A 327 0.57 7.94 -13.09
N ARG A 328 1.81 8.28 -12.69
CA ARG A 328 2.10 9.58 -12.05
C ARG A 328 1.60 10.78 -12.85
N THR A 329 1.59 10.68 -14.17
CA THR A 329 1.16 11.77 -15.06
C THR A 329 0.29 11.28 -16.20
N GLY A 330 -0.52 12.18 -16.74
CA GLY A 330 -1.39 11.88 -17.88
C GLY A 330 -2.64 11.11 -17.48
N ASN A 331 -3.34 10.58 -18.48
CA ASN A 331 -4.58 9.85 -18.27
C ASN A 331 -4.26 8.47 -17.68
N SER A 332 -5.15 7.97 -16.83
CA SER A 332 -5.22 6.54 -16.56
C SER A 332 -5.61 5.78 -17.83
N THR A 333 -5.45 4.45 -17.80
CA THR A 333 -6.26 3.60 -18.70
C THR A 333 -7.75 3.81 -18.42
N ALA A 334 -8.61 3.44 -19.37
CA ALA A 334 -10.06 3.56 -19.21
C ALA A 334 -10.69 2.18 -19.09
N CYS A 335 -11.72 2.07 -18.27
CA CYS A 335 -12.58 0.89 -18.20
C CYS A 335 -13.98 1.22 -18.72
N THR A 336 -14.74 0.20 -19.14
CA THR A 336 -16.12 0.36 -19.62
C THR A 336 -17.02 -0.61 -18.88
N PHE A 337 -18.11 -0.08 -18.31
CA PHE A 337 -19.18 -0.86 -17.73
C PHE A 337 -20.33 -0.99 -18.73
N GLU A 338 -20.79 -2.21 -18.97
CA GLU A 338 -21.91 -2.51 -19.86
C GLU A 338 -23.08 -3.06 -19.05
N PHE A 339 -24.29 -2.52 -19.27
CA PHE A 339 -25.50 -2.99 -18.61
C PHE A 339 -26.75 -2.62 -19.41
N THR A 340 -27.89 -3.21 -19.08
CA THR A 340 -29.18 -2.88 -19.70
C THR A 340 -30.17 -2.44 -18.63
N PRO A 341 -30.57 -1.15 -18.58
CA PRO A 341 -31.59 -0.69 -17.66
C PRO A 341 -32.89 -1.47 -17.87
N THR A 342 -33.50 -1.92 -16.78
CA THR A 342 -34.65 -2.84 -16.79
C THR A 342 -36.00 -2.14 -16.65
N ALA A 343 -36.03 -0.92 -16.13
CA ALA A 343 -37.24 -0.17 -15.79
C ALA A 343 -37.06 1.32 -16.09
N ALA A 344 -38.17 2.05 -16.20
CA ALA A 344 -38.16 3.51 -16.40
C ALA A 344 -38.00 4.28 -15.08
N GLU A 345 -37.16 3.77 -14.18
CA GLU A 345 -36.80 4.41 -12.91
C GLU A 345 -35.45 5.12 -13.04
N PRO A 346 -35.19 6.22 -12.31
CA PRO A 346 -33.91 6.92 -12.41
C PRO A 346 -32.72 6.03 -12.05
N PHE A 347 -31.65 6.11 -12.85
CA PHE A 347 -30.40 5.43 -12.57
C PHE A 347 -29.62 6.23 -11.52
N ASN A 348 -29.28 5.58 -10.40
CA ASN A 348 -28.56 6.21 -9.28
C ASN A 348 -27.39 5.34 -8.82
N GLY A 349 -26.39 5.19 -9.68
CA GLY A 349 -25.24 4.33 -9.44
C GLY A 349 -24.15 4.97 -8.58
N ARG A 350 -23.28 4.14 -8.01
CA ARG A 350 -22.06 4.55 -7.32
C ARG A 350 -20.85 4.03 -8.08
N ILE A 351 -19.95 4.93 -8.41
CA ILE A 351 -18.61 4.62 -8.91
C ILE A 351 -17.64 4.79 -7.75
N SER A 352 -17.09 3.69 -7.26
CA SER A 352 -16.08 3.69 -6.20
C SER A 352 -14.73 3.32 -6.79
N VAL A 353 -13.72 4.15 -6.51
CA VAL A 353 -12.33 3.91 -6.89
C VAL A 353 -11.54 3.49 -5.66
N LEU A 354 -10.87 2.34 -5.75
CA LEU A 354 -10.12 1.74 -4.65
C LEU A 354 -8.66 1.52 -5.06
N HIS A 355 -7.76 1.61 -4.09
CA HIS A 355 -6.38 1.14 -4.22
C HIS A 355 -6.11 0.13 -3.12
N ARG A 356 -5.68 -1.09 -3.51
CA ARG A 356 -5.40 -2.19 -2.57
C ARG A 356 -6.56 -2.46 -1.60
N GLY A 357 -7.80 -2.40 -2.10
CA GLY A 357 -9.02 -2.63 -1.30
C GLY A 357 -9.51 -1.45 -0.46
N ARG A 358 -8.80 -0.31 -0.46
CA ARG A 358 -9.20 0.91 0.26
C ARG A 358 -9.85 1.91 -0.68
N VAL A 359 -11.06 2.36 -0.36
CA VAL A 359 -11.80 3.39 -1.09
C VAL A 359 -11.10 4.73 -0.95
N ILE A 360 -10.81 5.33 -2.11
CA ILE A 360 -10.16 6.64 -2.25
C ILE A 360 -11.20 7.72 -2.54
N GLN A 361 -12.10 7.42 -3.48
CA GLN A 361 -13.12 8.35 -3.96
C GLN A 361 -14.36 7.58 -4.38
N THR A 362 -15.54 8.12 -4.04
CA THR A 362 -16.83 7.63 -4.51
C THR A 362 -17.61 8.77 -5.17
N ALA A 363 -18.17 8.51 -6.34
CA ALA A 363 -19.04 9.40 -7.09
C ALA A 363 -20.44 8.78 -7.28
N ALA A 364 -21.47 9.63 -7.32
CA ALA A 364 -22.79 9.24 -7.78
C ALA A 364 -22.90 9.44 -9.28
N LEU A 365 -23.24 8.39 -10.03
CA LEU A 365 -23.64 8.48 -11.43
C LEU A 365 -25.16 8.57 -11.50
N ARG A 366 -25.69 9.75 -11.83
CA ARG A 366 -27.12 9.99 -11.95
C ARG A 366 -27.52 10.12 -13.41
N ALA A 367 -28.61 9.46 -13.79
CA ALA A 367 -29.20 9.62 -15.12
C ALA A 367 -30.71 9.37 -15.09
N SER A 368 -31.43 10.03 -16.00
CA SER A 368 -32.81 9.64 -16.30
C SER A 368 -32.82 8.30 -17.05
N VAL A 369 -33.80 7.43 -16.77
CA VAL A 369 -34.08 6.25 -17.61
C VAL A 369 -35.50 6.34 -18.14
N SER A 370 -35.64 6.26 -19.45
CA SER A 370 -36.94 6.39 -20.13
C SER A 370 -37.45 5.05 -20.64
N ALA A 371 -38.77 4.87 -20.67
CA ALA A 371 -39.39 3.64 -21.17
C ALA A 371 -39.19 3.43 -22.69
N SER A 372 -38.94 4.50 -23.43
CA SER A 372 -38.67 4.47 -24.87
C SER A 372 -37.78 5.66 -25.28
N GLU A 373 -37.18 5.57 -26.47
CA GLU A 373 -36.37 6.65 -27.04
C GLU A 373 -37.19 7.95 -27.24
N ALA A 374 -38.47 7.83 -27.64
CA ALA A 374 -39.34 9.00 -27.80
C ALA A 374 -39.59 9.72 -26.46
N ALA A 375 -39.68 8.98 -25.36
CA ALA A 375 -39.82 9.54 -24.02
C ALA A 375 -38.50 10.13 -23.49
N SER A 376 -37.36 9.66 -24.00
CA SER A 376 -36.04 10.14 -23.58
C SER A 376 -35.75 11.58 -23.99
N ALA A 377 -36.46 12.17 -24.94
CA ALA A 377 -36.22 13.55 -25.39
C ALA A 377 -36.21 14.62 -24.26
N ASN A 378 -36.88 14.35 -23.13
CA ASN A 378 -36.91 15.24 -21.95
C ASN A 378 -35.96 14.81 -20.82
N GLY A 379 -35.20 13.73 -21.00
CA GLY A 379 -34.28 13.20 -20.00
C GLY A 379 -32.98 14.00 -19.91
N THR A 380 -32.25 13.79 -18.81
CA THR A 380 -30.96 14.42 -18.58
C THR A 380 -29.81 13.46 -18.86
N ALA A 381 -28.74 13.97 -19.47
CA ALA A 381 -27.51 13.21 -19.67
C ALA A 381 -26.97 12.68 -18.34
N PRO A 382 -26.28 11.53 -18.33
CA PRO A 382 -25.62 11.04 -17.12
C PRO A 382 -24.61 12.05 -16.57
N VAL A 383 -24.65 12.30 -15.25
CA VAL A 383 -23.78 13.24 -14.53
C VAL A 383 -23.13 12.55 -13.33
N LEU A 384 -21.87 12.88 -13.07
CA LEU A 384 -21.15 12.56 -11.85
C LEU A 384 -21.35 13.68 -10.83
N GLU A 385 -21.76 13.27 -9.64
CA GLU A 385 -21.80 14.13 -8.46
C GLU A 385 -20.84 13.58 -7.40
N SER A 386 -20.15 14.49 -6.73
CA SER A 386 -19.26 14.12 -5.63
C SER A 386 -20.08 13.57 -4.47
N VAL A 387 -19.66 12.43 -3.96
CA VAL A 387 -20.29 11.81 -2.79
C VAL A 387 -19.33 11.83 -1.61
N LEU A 388 -18.10 11.35 -1.82
CA LEU A 388 -17.05 11.43 -0.80
C LEU A 388 -15.65 11.34 -1.43
N GLN A 389 -14.72 12.11 -0.86
CA GLN A 389 -13.28 11.96 -1.07
C GLN A 389 -12.59 11.66 0.26
N VAL A 390 -11.82 10.57 0.33
CA VAL A 390 -11.01 10.24 1.51
C VAL A 390 -9.66 10.96 1.39
N LYS A 391 -9.54 12.14 2.00
CA LYS A 391 -8.35 13.02 1.90
C LYS A 391 -7.24 12.76 2.93
N ARG A 392 -7.44 11.85 3.90
CA ARG A 392 -6.38 11.52 4.85
C ARG A 392 -5.30 10.72 4.14
N ARG A 393 -4.04 11.12 4.32
CA ARG A 393 -2.85 10.43 3.79
C ARG A 393 -3.01 8.93 4.01
N LEU A 394 -3.22 8.18 2.91
CA LEU A 394 -3.15 6.71 2.94
C LEU A 394 -1.67 6.27 3.03
N ALA A 395 -0.75 7.23 3.02
CA ALA A 395 0.70 7.11 3.18
C ALA A 395 1.15 6.81 4.62
N ASP A 396 0.31 6.18 5.44
CA ASP A 396 0.86 5.45 6.59
C ASP A 396 1.44 4.15 5.99
N PRO A 397 2.74 3.85 6.17
CA PRO A 397 3.43 2.76 5.48
C PRO A 397 3.03 1.38 6.00
N ASP A 398 1.83 1.22 6.56
CA ASP A 398 1.26 -0.11 6.69
C ASP A 398 0.93 -0.59 5.27
N ARG A 399 1.89 -1.33 4.68
CA ARG A 399 1.83 -1.96 3.35
C ARG A 399 0.64 -2.92 3.18
N ARG A 400 -0.24 -3.02 4.18
CA ARG A 400 -1.33 -3.97 4.30
C ARG A 400 -2.46 -3.60 3.35
N ARG A 401 -2.94 -4.62 2.64
CA ARG A 401 -4.12 -4.55 1.79
C ARG A 401 -5.33 -4.46 2.71
N TYR A 402 -6.32 -3.63 2.37
CA TYR A 402 -7.63 -3.73 3.03
C TYR A 402 -8.36 -4.92 2.44
N ASP A 403 -8.86 -5.78 3.30
CA ASP A 403 -9.50 -7.01 2.88
C ASP A 403 -10.95 -6.75 2.47
N LEU A 404 -11.57 -5.73 3.10
CA LEU A 404 -12.96 -5.36 2.89
C LEU A 404 -13.19 -3.86 3.07
N ALA A 405 -13.97 -3.27 2.17
CA ALA A 405 -14.46 -1.90 2.28
C ALA A 405 -15.98 -1.86 2.15
N TYR A 406 -16.65 -1.21 3.11
CA TYR A 406 -18.07 -0.93 3.08
C TYR A 406 -18.32 0.53 2.76
N VAL A 407 -19.12 0.81 1.74
CA VAL A 407 -19.67 2.15 1.48
C VAL A 407 -21.15 2.14 1.86
N LEU A 408 -21.51 2.87 2.91
CA LEU A 408 -22.87 3.01 3.41
C LEU A 408 -23.53 4.25 2.80
N ASN A 409 -24.66 4.06 2.10
CA ASN A 409 -25.37 5.13 1.39
C ASN A 409 -26.87 4.83 1.28
N HIS A 410 -27.59 5.60 0.44
CA HIS A 410 -28.98 5.38 0.08
C HIS A 410 -29.15 5.19 -1.44
N ALA A 411 -30.10 4.34 -1.81
CA ALA A 411 -30.60 4.13 -3.17
C ALA A 411 -31.38 5.35 -3.69
N ALA A 412 -31.82 5.32 -4.97
CA ALA A 412 -32.72 6.34 -5.52
C ALA A 412 -34.03 6.47 -4.74
N THR A 413 -34.51 5.37 -4.16
CA THR A 413 -35.72 5.27 -3.35
C THR A 413 -35.53 5.73 -1.90
N ASP A 414 -34.40 6.35 -1.58
CA ASP A 414 -34.02 6.72 -0.21
C ASP A 414 -33.96 5.51 0.75
N GLN A 415 -33.62 4.35 0.20
CA GLN A 415 -33.42 3.13 0.97
C GLN A 415 -31.94 2.99 1.38
N PRO A 416 -31.62 2.79 2.66
CA PRO A 416 -30.24 2.63 3.10
C PRO A 416 -29.67 1.30 2.57
N VAL A 417 -28.48 1.39 1.98
CA VAL A 417 -27.75 0.29 1.32
C VAL A 417 -26.28 0.30 1.72
N ALA A 418 -25.69 -0.89 1.85
CA ALA A 418 -24.27 -1.08 2.02
C ALA A 418 -23.67 -1.73 0.78
N HIS A 419 -22.59 -1.14 0.28
CA HIS A 419 -21.83 -1.66 -0.84
C HIS A 419 -20.52 -2.20 -0.28
N ALA A 420 -20.40 -3.52 -0.18
CA ALA A 420 -19.19 -4.17 0.30
C ALA A 420 -18.30 -4.51 -0.89
N MET A 421 -17.00 -4.25 -0.81
CA MET A 421 -16.02 -4.48 -1.88
C MET A 421 -14.76 -5.08 -1.28
N GLY A 422 -14.25 -6.15 -1.87
CA GLY A 422 -13.01 -6.79 -1.43
C GLY A 422 -12.50 -7.78 -2.46
N GLY A 423 -11.18 -7.92 -2.56
CA GLY A 423 -10.57 -8.83 -3.53
C GLY A 423 -10.94 -8.48 -4.98
N GLN A 424 -11.73 -9.33 -5.63
CA GLN A 424 -12.25 -9.16 -6.99
C GLN A 424 -13.78 -9.23 -7.02
N ARG A 425 -14.43 -8.83 -5.92
CA ARG A 425 -15.87 -8.99 -5.71
C ARG A 425 -16.46 -7.77 -5.03
N ALA A 426 -17.74 -7.55 -5.29
CA ALA A 426 -18.54 -6.58 -4.58
C ALA A 426 -19.97 -7.09 -4.38
N TRP A 427 -20.60 -6.63 -3.30
CA TRP A 427 -21.93 -7.02 -2.89
C TRP A 427 -22.74 -5.79 -2.53
N LEU A 428 -24.06 -5.93 -2.67
CA LEU A 428 -25.03 -4.92 -2.32
C LEU A 428 -25.99 -5.49 -1.28
N SER A 429 -26.12 -4.81 -0.15
CA SER A 429 -26.97 -5.22 0.97
C SER A 429 -27.97 -4.12 1.31
N ASN A 430 -29.23 -4.49 1.50
CA ASN A 430 -30.27 -3.62 2.05
C ASN A 430 -30.08 -3.50 3.57
N LEU A 431 -29.89 -2.29 4.08
CA LEU A 431 -29.64 -2.06 5.50
C LEU A 431 -30.92 -1.93 6.35
N ARG A 432 -32.10 -1.79 5.73
CA ARG A 432 -33.37 -1.76 6.50
C ARG A 432 -33.58 -3.02 7.33
N VAL A 433 -33.04 -4.15 6.88
CA VAL A 433 -33.19 -5.44 7.57
C VAL A 433 -32.47 -5.48 8.92
N VAL A 434 -31.44 -4.65 9.12
CA VAL A 434 -30.66 -4.59 10.36
C VAL A 434 -30.95 -3.35 11.21
N GLU A 435 -31.80 -2.44 10.73
CA GLU A 435 -32.10 -1.16 11.39
C GLU A 435 -32.60 -1.37 12.83
N LYS A 436 -33.53 -2.31 13.03
CA LYS A 436 -34.05 -2.62 14.36
C LYS A 436 -32.99 -3.18 15.30
N THR A 437 -32.13 -4.07 14.80
CA THR A 437 -31.01 -4.63 15.56
C THR A 437 -30.03 -3.55 16.00
N VAL A 438 -29.75 -2.57 15.15
CA VAL A 438 -28.90 -1.42 15.49
C VAL A 438 -29.53 -0.55 16.58
N GLU A 439 -30.84 -0.31 16.52
CA GLU A 439 -31.57 0.38 17.61
C GLU A 439 -31.45 -0.38 18.93
N ASP A 440 -31.62 -1.69 18.91
CA ASP A 440 -31.61 -2.53 20.11
C ASP A 440 -30.21 -2.60 20.74
N ILE A 441 -29.14 -2.68 19.92
CA ILE A 441 -27.75 -2.54 20.38
C ILE A 441 -27.54 -1.17 21.05
N ASN A 442 -27.97 -0.09 20.41
CA ASN A 442 -27.83 1.27 20.97
C ASN A 442 -28.61 1.43 22.29
N ALA A 443 -29.78 0.81 22.41
CA ALA A 443 -30.57 0.81 23.63
C ALA A 443 -29.85 0.06 24.77
N LEU A 444 -29.27 -1.11 24.50
CA LEU A 444 -28.47 -1.86 25.48
C LEU A 444 -27.28 -1.03 25.97
N LEU A 445 -26.49 -0.46 25.06
CA LEU A 445 -25.31 0.34 25.41
C LEU A 445 -25.69 1.62 26.18
N SER A 446 -26.78 2.28 25.77
CA SER A 446 -27.31 3.46 26.48
C SER A 446 -27.78 3.12 27.89
N GLY A 447 -28.29 1.92 28.11
CA GLY A 447 -28.67 1.42 29.43
C GLY A 447 -27.47 1.36 30.38
N VAL A 448 -26.35 0.81 29.92
CA VAL A 448 -25.08 0.72 30.68
C VAL A 448 -24.60 2.10 31.12
N ALA A 449 -24.64 3.10 30.22
CA ALA A 449 -24.22 4.45 30.54
C ALA A 449 -25.02 5.08 31.70
N ARG A 450 -26.30 4.70 31.86
CA ARG A 450 -27.18 5.21 32.93
C ARG A 450 -26.99 4.48 34.26
N THR A 451 -26.58 3.21 34.23
CA THR A 451 -26.43 2.36 35.42
C THR A 451 -25.02 1.78 35.56
N ALA A 452 -23.98 2.54 35.19
CA ALA A 452 -22.60 2.05 35.13
C ALA A 452 -22.10 1.31 36.39
N ARG A 453 -22.56 1.71 37.59
CA ARG A 453 -22.22 1.02 38.86
C ARG A 453 -22.64 -0.44 38.90
N ASP A 454 -23.73 -0.79 38.22
CA ASP A 454 -24.24 -2.16 38.14
C ASP A 454 -23.32 -3.10 37.37
N TYR A 455 -22.37 -2.55 36.62
CA TYR A 455 -21.41 -3.27 35.77
C TYR A 455 -19.98 -3.19 36.32
N ALA A 456 -19.80 -2.77 37.58
CA ALA A 456 -18.46 -2.60 38.18
C ALA A 456 -17.63 -3.89 38.23
N GLY A 457 -18.28 -5.06 38.26
CA GLY A 457 -17.62 -6.36 38.18
C GLY A 457 -17.28 -6.84 36.76
N GLY A 458 -17.53 -6.01 35.73
CA GLY A 458 -17.28 -6.37 34.34
C GLY A 458 -17.91 -7.71 33.96
N LEU A 459 -17.18 -8.53 33.22
CA LEU A 459 -17.60 -9.86 32.78
C LEU A 459 -17.59 -10.93 33.90
N ASP A 460 -17.11 -10.61 35.11
CA ASP A 460 -17.24 -11.52 36.26
C ASP A 460 -18.64 -11.44 36.88
N SER A 461 -19.34 -10.33 36.68
CA SER A 461 -20.71 -10.12 37.17
C SER A 461 -21.76 -10.74 36.24
N ASP A 462 -22.88 -11.21 36.82
CA ASP A 462 -23.98 -11.77 36.03
C ASP A 462 -24.56 -10.73 35.06
N LYS A 463 -24.70 -9.46 35.49
CA LYS A 463 -25.15 -8.37 34.62
C LYS A 463 -24.22 -8.13 33.42
N GLY A 464 -22.90 -8.20 33.62
CA GLY A 464 -21.94 -8.06 32.53
C GLY A 464 -21.97 -9.23 31.56
N LYS A 465 -22.10 -10.46 32.07
CA LYS A 465 -22.27 -11.66 31.24
C LYS A 465 -23.55 -11.58 30.40
N THR A 466 -24.68 -11.24 31.02
CA THR A 466 -25.96 -11.08 30.32
C THR A 466 -25.89 -10.00 29.24
N LEU A 467 -25.28 -8.85 29.53
CA LEU A 467 -25.08 -7.79 28.54
C LEU A 467 -24.28 -8.29 27.33
N LEU A 468 -23.14 -8.94 27.58
CA LEU A 468 -22.28 -9.41 26.50
C LEU A 468 -22.97 -10.50 25.66
N ARG A 469 -23.69 -11.43 26.30
CA ARG A 469 -24.50 -12.44 25.62
C ARG A 469 -25.54 -11.82 24.70
N ASN A 470 -26.31 -10.85 25.20
CA ASN A 470 -27.33 -10.15 24.40
C ASN A 470 -26.69 -9.38 23.23
N LEU A 471 -25.52 -8.77 23.44
CA LEU A 471 -24.77 -8.13 22.36
C LEU A 471 -24.26 -9.15 21.33
N ALA A 472 -23.86 -10.34 21.76
CA ALA A 472 -23.39 -11.39 20.86
C ALA A 472 -24.54 -11.98 20.02
N GLU A 473 -25.74 -12.12 20.60
CA GLU A 473 -26.95 -12.50 19.89
C GLU A 473 -27.34 -11.48 18.81
N LEU A 474 -27.46 -10.19 19.18
CA LEU A 474 -27.74 -9.10 18.23
C LEU A 474 -26.61 -8.93 17.20
N GLY A 475 -25.37 -9.11 17.64
CA GLY A 475 -24.19 -9.06 16.80
C GLY A 475 -24.12 -10.17 15.78
N ASN A 476 -24.59 -11.37 16.13
CA ASN A 476 -24.69 -12.49 15.20
C ASN A 476 -25.75 -12.20 14.14
N TYR A 477 -26.86 -11.55 14.51
CA TYR A 477 -27.82 -11.06 13.53
C TYR A 477 -27.17 -10.10 12.53
N LEU A 478 -26.33 -9.15 12.98
CA LEU A 478 -25.58 -8.31 12.05
C LEU A 478 -24.66 -9.14 11.13
N HIS A 479 -23.96 -10.15 11.68
CA HIS A 479 -23.11 -11.05 10.90
C HIS A 479 -23.91 -11.83 9.83
N LEU A 480 -25.05 -12.41 10.18
CA LEU A 480 -25.91 -13.17 9.28
C LEU A 480 -26.44 -12.35 8.10
N TYR A 481 -26.66 -11.05 8.26
CA TYR A 481 -27.22 -10.21 7.19
C TYR A 481 -26.16 -9.38 6.44
N LEU A 482 -25.06 -9.02 7.09
CA LEU A 482 -24.02 -8.19 6.49
C LEU A 482 -22.84 -9.02 5.94
N VAL A 483 -22.67 -10.27 6.37
CA VAL A 483 -21.46 -11.07 6.09
C VAL A 483 -21.81 -12.39 5.39
N GLU A 484 -22.73 -13.18 5.93
CA GLU A 484 -23.06 -14.49 5.36
C GLU A 484 -23.60 -14.47 3.91
N PRO A 485 -24.42 -13.50 3.46
CA PRO A 485 -24.88 -13.45 2.07
C PRO A 485 -23.70 -13.26 1.10
N GLN A 486 -22.63 -12.61 1.58
CA GLN A 486 -21.42 -12.39 0.82
C GLN A 486 -20.55 -13.67 0.75
N ARG A 487 -20.60 -14.50 1.80
CA ARG A 487 -19.95 -15.83 1.87
C ARG A 487 -20.61 -16.88 0.98
N ALA A 488 -21.93 -16.86 0.84
CA ALA A 488 -22.68 -17.83 0.03
C ALA A 488 -22.34 -17.75 -1.47
N GLY A 489 -21.91 -16.58 -1.96
CA GLY A 489 -21.45 -16.41 -3.34
C GLY A 489 -19.98 -16.79 -3.58
N ALA A 490 -19.19 -17.07 -2.53
CA ALA A 490 -17.74 -17.25 -2.63
C ALA A 490 -17.28 -18.71 -2.52
N ALA A 491 -16.55 -19.20 -3.52
CA ALA A 491 -15.94 -20.54 -3.54
C ALA A 491 -14.42 -20.49 -3.30
N GLY A 492 -13.89 -21.47 -2.56
CA GLY A 492 -12.45 -21.76 -2.46
C GLY A 492 -11.60 -20.75 -1.65
N ALA A 493 -10.34 -20.58 -2.04
CA ALA A 493 -9.34 -19.77 -1.32
C ALA A 493 -9.70 -18.27 -1.19
N ALA A 494 -10.50 -17.74 -2.12
CA ALA A 494 -10.99 -16.36 -2.09
C ALA A 494 -12.02 -16.09 -0.97
N ARG A 495 -12.71 -17.14 -0.47
CA ARG A 495 -13.65 -17.04 0.65
C ARG A 495 -12.92 -16.77 1.98
N ARG A 496 -11.75 -17.39 2.16
CA ARG A 496 -10.90 -17.23 3.35
C ARG A 496 -10.22 -15.86 3.36
N GLN A 497 -9.58 -15.46 2.25
CA GLN A 497 -8.85 -14.19 2.18
C GLN A 497 -9.67 -12.91 2.45
N LEU A 498 -10.99 -12.94 2.28
CA LEU A 498 -11.82 -11.73 2.36
C LEU A 498 -12.45 -11.49 3.74
N PHE A 499 -12.80 -12.57 4.45
CA PHE A 499 -13.41 -12.49 5.79
C PHE A 499 -12.46 -12.88 6.92
N ASP A 500 -11.37 -13.59 6.61
CA ASP A 500 -10.27 -13.82 7.56
C ASP A 500 -9.33 -12.60 7.64
N GLY A 501 -9.51 -11.65 6.72
CA GLY A 501 -8.77 -10.39 6.69
C GLY A 501 -8.97 -9.52 7.93
N GLU A 502 -7.92 -8.80 8.33
CA GLU A 502 -7.89 -8.03 9.58
C GLU A 502 -8.39 -6.60 9.39
N PHE A 503 -8.27 -6.03 8.17
CA PHE A 503 -8.46 -4.59 7.96
C PHE A 503 -9.75 -4.29 7.18
N ILE A 504 -10.66 -3.58 7.82
CA ILE A 504 -11.96 -3.19 7.27
C ILE A 504 -12.03 -1.67 7.19
N GLN A 505 -12.40 -1.14 6.02
CA GLN A 505 -12.76 0.27 5.86
C GLN A 505 -14.27 0.42 5.84
N VAL A 506 -14.81 1.36 6.60
CA VAL A 506 -16.23 1.72 6.58
C VAL A 506 -16.34 3.19 6.19
N VAL A 507 -17.12 3.45 5.16
CA VAL A 507 -17.25 4.75 4.52
C VAL A 507 -18.73 5.14 4.49
N SER A 508 -19.14 6.03 5.37
CA SER A 508 -20.49 6.59 5.42
C SER A 508 -20.57 7.86 4.59
N THR A 509 -21.37 7.84 3.54
CA THR A 509 -21.47 8.96 2.59
C THR A 509 -22.59 9.94 2.90
N ARG A 510 -23.35 9.71 3.96
CA ARG A 510 -24.40 10.62 4.43
C ARG A 510 -24.42 10.65 5.95
N SER A 511 -24.73 11.81 6.52
CA SER A 511 -24.82 12.03 7.96
C SER A 511 -26.09 11.43 8.59
N ASP A 512 -27.12 11.17 7.79
CA ASP A 512 -28.39 10.55 8.19
C ASP A 512 -28.43 9.02 7.94
N ALA A 513 -27.35 8.44 7.43
CA ALA A 513 -27.26 7.00 7.24
C ALA A 513 -27.29 6.25 8.57
N VAL A 514 -27.95 5.08 8.58
CA VAL A 514 -27.92 4.15 9.71
C VAL A 514 -26.46 3.85 10.05
N VAL A 515 -26.04 4.23 11.26
CA VAL A 515 -24.67 3.99 11.75
C VAL A 515 -24.57 2.54 12.17
N ILE A 516 -24.05 1.70 11.27
CA ILE A 516 -23.86 0.27 11.55
C ILE A 516 -22.66 0.10 12.49
N PRO A 517 -22.85 -0.50 13.67
CA PRO A 517 -21.78 -0.64 14.64
C PRO A 517 -20.99 -1.93 14.36
N PHE A 518 -20.13 -1.87 13.35
CA PHE A 518 -19.33 -3.01 12.89
C PHE A 518 -18.49 -3.67 13.99
N GLU A 519 -18.14 -2.97 15.09
CA GLU A 519 -17.44 -3.57 16.24
C GLU A 519 -18.26 -4.66 16.93
N PHE A 520 -19.59 -4.55 16.87
CA PHE A 520 -20.51 -5.51 17.48
C PHE A 520 -20.96 -6.60 16.51
N VAL A 521 -20.43 -6.67 15.29
CA VAL A 521 -20.61 -7.86 14.44
C VAL A 521 -19.97 -9.04 15.16
N TYR A 522 -20.74 -10.10 15.40
CA TYR A 522 -20.32 -11.28 16.15
C TYR A 522 -20.26 -12.50 15.23
N GLU A 523 -19.07 -13.06 15.04
CA GLU A 523 -18.80 -14.06 14.00
C GLU A 523 -19.06 -15.52 14.42
N TYR A 524 -19.16 -15.80 15.71
CA TYR A 524 -19.50 -17.13 16.24
C TYR A 524 -21.02 -17.35 16.26
N ASP A 525 -21.43 -18.59 16.51
CA ASP A 525 -22.85 -18.94 16.60
C ASP A 525 -23.58 -18.09 17.64
N ALA A 526 -24.84 -17.75 17.37
CA ALA A 526 -25.65 -16.97 18.29
C ALA A 526 -25.81 -17.74 19.61
N PRO A 527 -25.49 -17.13 20.78
CA PRO A 527 -25.66 -17.81 22.05
C PRO A 527 -27.14 -18.00 22.39
N ALA A 528 -27.47 -19.17 22.93
CA ALA A 528 -28.76 -19.45 23.55
C ALA A 528 -28.97 -18.63 24.84
N ASP A 529 -30.20 -18.65 25.38
CA ASP A 529 -30.55 -17.92 26.60
C ASP A 529 -29.80 -18.36 27.85
N ASP A 530 -29.40 -19.63 27.89
CA ASP A 530 -28.65 -20.26 28.97
C ASP A 530 -27.15 -20.43 28.66
N ALA A 531 -26.67 -19.85 27.55
CA ALA A 531 -25.28 -19.89 27.18
C ALA A 531 -24.38 -19.28 28.26
N VAL A 532 -23.21 -19.88 28.46
CA VAL A 532 -22.23 -19.43 29.46
C VAL A 532 -21.07 -18.68 28.82
N LEU A 533 -20.43 -17.78 29.58
CA LEU A 533 -19.22 -17.12 29.13
C LEU A 533 -18.10 -18.16 28.98
N CYS A 534 -17.41 -18.13 27.85
CA CYS A 534 -16.29 -19.02 27.54
C CYS A 534 -15.26 -19.02 28.70
N PRO A 535 -14.90 -20.18 29.28
CA PRO A 535 -13.98 -20.23 30.42
C PRO A 535 -12.59 -19.63 30.16
N HIS A 536 -12.17 -19.62 28.89
CA HIS A 536 -10.85 -19.13 28.44
C HIS A 536 -10.88 -17.67 27.96
N TRP A 537 -11.95 -16.92 28.22
CA TRP A 537 -12.11 -15.57 27.69
C TRP A 537 -10.97 -14.61 28.09
N ARG A 538 -10.40 -14.77 29.29
CA ARG A 538 -9.27 -13.95 29.77
C ARG A 538 -8.00 -14.21 28.98
N ASP A 539 -7.63 -15.49 28.88
CA ASP A 539 -6.45 -15.93 28.13
C ASP A 539 -6.56 -15.49 26.66
N ALA A 540 -7.77 -15.59 26.09
CA ALA A 540 -8.04 -15.20 24.71
C ALA A 540 -7.88 -13.68 24.49
N LEU A 541 -8.34 -12.84 25.42
CA LEU A 541 -8.15 -11.39 25.35
C LEU A 541 -6.68 -10.99 25.50
N GLU A 542 -5.93 -11.65 26.38
CA GLU A 542 -4.51 -11.37 26.59
C GLU A 542 -3.67 -11.79 25.38
N ALA A 543 -3.99 -12.93 24.77
CA ALA A 543 -3.32 -13.42 23.56
C ALA A 543 -3.77 -12.72 22.27
N GLY A 544 -4.92 -12.01 22.28
CA GLY A 544 -5.53 -11.42 21.09
C GLY A 544 -6.16 -12.44 20.13
N HIS A 545 -6.27 -13.71 20.53
CA HIS A 545 -6.93 -14.76 19.76
C HIS A 545 -7.45 -15.88 20.67
N CYS A 546 -8.51 -16.58 20.26
CA CYS A 546 -9.01 -17.74 21.00
C CYS A 546 -8.00 -18.92 20.97
N PRO A 547 -7.76 -19.58 22.12
CA PRO A 547 -7.13 -20.90 22.15
C PRO A 547 -7.95 -21.95 21.37
N ALA A 548 -7.29 -23.01 20.91
CA ALA A 548 -7.94 -24.12 20.20
C ALA A 548 -8.97 -24.89 21.05
N THR A 549 -8.98 -24.68 22.37
CA THR A 549 -9.92 -25.29 23.32
C THR A 549 -11.20 -24.48 23.53
N CYS A 550 -11.32 -23.28 22.94
CA CYS A 550 -12.55 -22.51 23.00
C CYS A 550 -13.68 -23.18 22.20
N VAL A 551 -14.86 -23.24 22.81
CA VAL A 551 -16.10 -23.70 22.16
C VAL A 551 -16.90 -22.48 21.72
N HIS A 552 -17.27 -22.45 20.44
CA HIS A 552 -17.93 -21.34 19.75
C HIS A 552 -19.27 -21.76 19.15
N ASP A 553 -20.09 -22.48 19.93
CA ASP A 553 -21.44 -22.91 19.57
C ASP A 553 -22.50 -22.15 20.39
N GLU A 554 -23.77 -22.51 20.24
CA GLU A 554 -24.89 -21.87 20.95
C GLU A 554 -24.81 -21.96 22.49
N THR A 555 -23.97 -22.84 23.05
CA THR A 555 -23.86 -23.06 24.51
C THR A 555 -22.85 -22.14 25.18
N SER A 556 -21.97 -21.48 24.41
CA SER A 556 -20.87 -20.69 24.92
C SER A 556 -20.63 -19.44 24.07
N PHE A 557 -20.48 -18.27 24.71
CA PHE A 557 -20.10 -17.03 24.03
C PHE A 557 -18.74 -16.51 24.49
N CYS A 558 -17.97 -15.94 23.56
CA CYS A 558 -16.63 -15.44 23.82
C CYS A 558 -16.48 -14.00 23.30
N PRO A 559 -15.91 -13.05 24.08
CA PRO A 559 -15.67 -11.68 23.61
C PRO A 559 -14.90 -11.61 22.28
N MET A 560 -13.97 -12.54 22.04
CA MET A 560 -13.18 -12.56 20.80
C MET A 560 -13.98 -12.78 19.51
N GLY A 561 -15.26 -13.18 19.61
CA GLY A 561 -16.14 -13.27 18.44
C GLY A 561 -16.57 -11.90 17.90
N PHE A 562 -16.40 -10.82 18.65
CA PHE A 562 -16.70 -9.47 18.19
C PHE A 562 -15.59 -8.90 17.30
N TRP A 563 -15.96 -8.37 16.15
CA TRP A 563 -15.01 -7.73 15.23
C TRP A 563 -14.26 -6.55 15.85
N GLY A 564 -14.83 -5.87 16.85
CA GLY A 564 -14.13 -4.82 17.60
C GLY A 564 -12.88 -5.31 18.36
N LEU A 565 -12.71 -6.62 18.52
CA LEU A 565 -11.56 -7.25 19.18
C LEU A 565 -10.71 -8.10 18.23
N SER A 566 -11.22 -8.47 17.05
CA SER A 566 -10.53 -9.33 16.08
C SER A 566 -10.18 -8.63 14.76
N LYS A 567 -10.65 -7.39 14.54
CA LYS A 567 -10.45 -6.62 13.31
C LYS A 567 -9.99 -5.19 13.61
N VAL A 568 -9.26 -4.59 12.68
CA VAL A 568 -9.01 -3.16 12.62
C VAL A 568 -10.07 -2.50 11.74
N ILE A 569 -10.91 -1.66 12.33
CA ILE A 569 -12.03 -0.99 11.65
C ILE A 569 -11.71 0.50 11.50
N GLU A 570 -11.45 0.93 10.28
CA GLU A 570 -11.25 2.34 9.95
C GLU A 570 -12.56 2.98 9.47
N ARG A 571 -13.00 4.05 10.13
CA ARG A 571 -14.24 4.76 9.79
C ARG A 571 -13.98 6.11 9.15
N HIS A 572 -14.67 6.35 8.04
CA HIS A 572 -14.81 7.64 7.38
C HIS A 572 -16.29 7.99 7.36
N ALA A 573 -16.65 9.13 7.94
CA ALA A 573 -18.00 9.67 7.84
C ALA A 573 -17.94 11.04 7.19
N LEU A 574 -18.94 11.36 6.38
CA LEU A 574 -19.17 12.73 5.94
C LEU A 574 -19.42 13.57 7.20
N GLN A 575 -18.45 14.40 7.59
CA GLN A 575 -18.70 15.39 8.63
C GLN A 575 -19.77 16.33 8.08
N ALA A 576 -20.90 16.44 8.79
CA ALA A 576 -21.76 17.59 8.57
C ALA A 576 -20.88 18.81 8.83
N ASP A 577 -20.70 19.67 7.83
CA ASP A 577 -20.10 20.97 8.06
C ASP A 577 -20.83 21.58 9.26
N LEU A 578 -20.09 21.82 10.34
CA LEU A 578 -20.56 22.67 11.42
C LEU A 578 -20.68 24.06 10.81
N ALA A 579 -21.86 24.34 10.24
CA ALA A 579 -22.25 25.64 9.72
C ALA A 579 -22.28 26.70 10.82
#